data_AF-A0A7Z9WRD8-F1
#
_entry.id   AF-A0A7Z9WRD8-F1
#
_cell.length_a   1.000
_cell.length_b   1.000
_cell.length_c   1.000
_cell.angle_alpha   90.00
_cell.angle_beta   90.00
_cell.angle_gamma   90.00
#
_symmetry.space_group_name_H-M   'P 1'
#
loop_
_entity.id
_entity.type
_entity.pdbx_description
1 polymer ?
#
loop_
_entity_poly.entity_id
_entity_poly.type
_entity_poly.pdbx_seq_one_letter_code
_entity_poly.pdbx_strand_id
1 'polypeptide(L)' 'PPVFGGSLLLELDEYRRFRHRVRHIYGYELEAQRVLALARGVKPVLARVQKALEAFGQWLEGQATSAPG' A
#
# COMPACT_ATOMS: atom_id res chain seq x y z
N PRO A 1 11.09 -8.92 -8.88
CA PRO A 1 9.66 -9.16 -8.59
C PRO A 1 9.01 -7.82 -8.26
N PRO A 2 7.72 -7.62 -8.58
CA PRO A 2 7.01 -6.41 -8.17
C PRO A 2 6.95 -6.32 -6.64
N VAL A 3 7.24 -5.13 -6.09
CA VAL A 3 7.22 -4.89 -4.63
C VAL A 3 5.82 -5.06 -4.06
N PHE A 4 4.81 -4.55 -4.77
CA PHE A 4 3.40 -4.72 -4.42
C PHE A 4 2.71 -5.49 -5.53
N GLY A 5 1.93 -6.51 -5.17
CA GLY A 5 1.17 -7.33 -6.12
C GLY A 5 -0.25 -7.60 -5.64
N GLY A 6 -1.13 -7.96 -6.58
CA GLY A 6 -2.49 -8.43 -6.29
C GLY A 6 -3.33 -7.45 -5.50
N SER A 7 -4.03 -7.95 -4.48
CA SER A 7 -4.99 -7.18 -3.67
C SER A 7 -4.35 -6.02 -2.90
N LEU A 8 -3.06 -6.07 -2.57
CA LEU A 8 -2.37 -4.98 -1.88
C LEU A 8 -2.28 -3.71 -2.76
N LEU A 9 -2.08 -3.87 -4.07
CA LEU A 9 -2.07 -2.74 -5.00
C LEU A 9 -3.44 -2.03 -5.05
N LEU A 10 -4.52 -2.81 -5.04
CA LEU A 10 -5.88 -2.27 -5.06
C LEU A 10 -6.19 -1.49 -3.79
N GLU A 11 -5.80 -2.03 -2.63
CA GLU A 11 -5.97 -1.34 -1.34
C GLU A 11 -5.19 -0.02 -1.29
N LEU A 12 -3.93 -0.02 -1.74
CA LEU A 12 -3.11 1.19 -1.79
C LEU A 12 -3.67 2.24 -2.77
N ASP A 13 -4.25 1.81 -3.89
CA ASP A 13 -4.92 2.71 -4.82
C ASP A 13 -6.15 3.37 -4.18
N GLU A 14 -6.90 2.66 -3.33
CA GLU A 14 -8.00 3.26 -2.59
C GLU A 14 -7.55 4.37 -1.64
N TYR A 15 -6.44 4.18 -0.91
CA TYR A 15 -5.85 5.22 -0.08
C TYR A 15 -5.37 6.42 -0.90
N ARG A 16 -4.79 6.18 -2.08
CA ARG A 16 -4.38 7.26 -3.01
C ARG A 16 -5.59 8.07 -3.49
N ARG A 17 -6.67 7.40 -3.91
CA ARG A 17 -7.92 8.04 -4.33
C ARG A 17 -8.60 8.79 -3.19
N PHE A 18 -8.53 8.27 -1.97
CA PHE A 18 -9.03 8.96 -0.78
C PHE A 18 -8.25 10.25 -0.51
N ARG A 19 -6.91 10.18 -0.52
CA ARG A 19 -6.05 11.37 -0.37
C ARG A 19 -6.34 12.43 -1.43
N HIS A 20 -6.50 12.01 -2.68
CA HIS A 20 -6.85 12.92 -3.78
C HIS A 20 -8.19 13.62 -3.51
N ARG A 21 -9.22 12.86 -3.13
CA ARG A 21 -10.53 13.42 -2.77
C ARG A 21 -10.43 14.40 -1.61
N VAL A 22 -9.88 14.02 -0.46
CA VAL A 22 -9.72 14.91 0.70
C VAL A 22 -9.06 16.24 0.31
N ARG A 23 -8.06 16.20 -0.57
CA ARG A 23 -7.32 17.39 -1.00
C ARG A 23 -8.10 18.28 -1.98
N HIS A 24 -9.01 17.74 -2.78
CA HIS A 24 -9.69 18.49 -3.85
C HIS A 24 -11.15 18.84 -3.55
N ILE A 25 -11.89 18.03 -2.78
CA ILE A 25 -13.33 18.27 -2.48
C ILE A 25 -13.58 18.92 -1.10
N TYR A 26 -12.53 19.39 -0.39
CA TYR A 26 -12.63 20.15 0.86
C TYR A 26 -13.66 19.60 1.89
N GLY A 27 -13.80 18.27 1.97
CA GLY A 27 -14.64 17.62 2.97
C GLY A 27 -16.16 17.64 2.72
N TYR A 28 -16.67 18.36 1.72
CA TYR A 28 -18.13 18.53 1.51
C TYR A 28 -18.85 17.25 1.09
N GLU A 29 -18.13 16.24 0.59
CA GLU A 29 -18.68 14.95 0.12
C GLU A 29 -17.89 13.72 0.63
N LEU A 30 -17.26 13.80 1.82
CA LEU A 30 -16.62 12.61 2.38
C LEU A 30 -17.68 11.64 2.92
N GLU A 31 -17.86 10.52 2.23
CA GLU A 31 -18.69 9.41 2.72
C GLU A 31 -18.13 8.85 4.03
N ALA A 32 -18.81 9.12 5.14
CA ALA A 32 -18.36 8.75 6.49
C ALA A 32 -18.04 7.26 6.64
N GLN A 33 -18.87 6.38 6.06
CA GLN A 33 -18.64 4.93 6.07
C GLN A 33 -17.32 4.55 5.38
N ARG A 34 -16.98 5.22 4.28
CA ARG A 34 -15.74 4.97 3.56
C ARG A 34 -14.51 5.45 4.33
N VAL A 35 -14.61 6.61 4.99
CA VAL A 35 -13.56 7.12 5.88
C VAL A 35 -13.30 6.12 7.02
N LEU A 36 -14.37 5.64 7.66
CA LEU A 36 -14.27 4.66 8.73
C LEU A 36 -13.67 3.33 8.26
N ALA A 37 -14.06 2.84 7.09
CA ALA A 37 -13.50 1.63 6.51
C ALA A 37 -11.99 1.78 6.26
N LEU A 38 -11.57 2.87 5.62
CA LEU A 38 -10.16 3.15 5.37
C LEU A 38 -9.36 3.30 6.68
N ALA A 39 -9.90 4.01 7.66
CA ALA A 39 -9.27 4.21 8.97
C ALA A 39 -9.05 2.89 9.72
N ARG A 40 -10.06 2.01 9.73
CA ARG A 40 -9.95 0.67 10.33
C ARG A 40 -8.94 -0.20 9.58
N GLY A 41 -8.82 -0.03 8.26
CA GLY A 41 -7.90 -0.78 7.40
C GLY A 41 -6.43 -0.36 7.49
N VAL A 42 -6.10 0.82 8.05
CA VAL A 42 -4.72 1.35 8.01
C VAL A 42 -3.71 0.40 8.61
N LYS A 43 -3.97 -0.12 9.82
CA LYS A 43 -3.04 -1.02 10.52
C LYS A 43 -2.75 -2.31 9.74
N PRO A 44 -3.77 -3.10 9.34
CA PRO A 44 -3.51 -4.33 8.59
C PRO A 44 -2.88 -4.08 7.22
N VAL A 45 -3.25 -3.01 6.51
CA VAL A 45 -2.65 -2.68 5.22
C VAL A 45 -1.18 -2.30 5.38
N LEU A 46 -0.83 -1.49 6.38
CA LEU A 46 0.56 -1.12 6.65
C LEU A 46 1.42 -2.33 6.99
N ALA A 47 0.92 -3.27 7.80
CA ALA A 47 1.62 -4.51 8.10
C ALA A 47 1.90 -5.34 6.84
N ARG A 48 0.97 -5.34 5.87
CA ARG A 48 1.16 -6.02 4.58
C ARG A 48 2.17 -5.31 3.69
N VAL A 49 2.18 -3.98 3.68
CA VAL A 49 3.21 -3.18 3.00
C VAL A 49 4.60 -3.52 3.55
N GLN A 50 4.75 -3.56 4.87
CA GLN A 50 6.02 -3.90 5.51
C GLN A 50 6.51 -5.29 5.10
N LYS A 51 5.65 -6.31 5.18
CA LYS A 51 5.99 -7.67 4.74
C LYS A 51 6.38 -7.74 3.27
N ALA A 52 5.70 -6.98 2.41
CA ALA A 52 6.01 -6.94 0.99
C ALA A 52 7.39 -6.31 0.71
N LEU A 53 7.74 -5.26 1.45
CA LEU A 53 9.07 -4.64 1.38
C LEU A 53 10.17 -5.57 1.90
N GLU A 54 9.94 -6.25 3.03
CA GLU A 54 10.88 -7.24 3.59
C GLU A 54 11.13 -8.39 2.60
N ALA A 55 10.08 -8.96 2.02
CA ALA A 55 10.20 -10.03 1.02
C ALA A 55 10.94 -9.56 -0.24
N PHE A 56 10.69 -8.33 -0.68
CA PHE A 56 11.41 -7.76 -1.81
C PHE A 56 12.90 -7.51 -1.50
N GLY A 57 13.21 -7.06 -0.27
CA GLY A 57 14.59 -6.90 0.20
C GLY A 57 15.36 -8.22 0.22
N GLN A 58 14.77 -9.27 0.78
CA GLN A 58 15.36 -10.62 0.78
C GLN A 58 15.61 -11.13 -0.64
N TRP A 59 14.70 -10.83 -1.57
CA TRP A 59 14.92 -11.16 -2.97
C TRP A 59 16.10 -10.40 -3.57
N LEU A 60 16.25 -9.10 -3.30
CA LEU A 60 17.39 -8.30 -3.78
C LEU A 60 18.72 -8.85 -3.28
N GLU A 61 18.80 -9.21 -2.00
CA GLU A 61 19.99 -9.81 -1.38
C GLU A 61 20.34 -11.13 -2.07
N GLY A 62 19.35 -12.00 -2.31
CA GLY A 62 19.55 -13.25 -3.02
C GLY A 62 20.07 -13.08 -4.45
N GLN A 63 19.66 -12.02 -5.16
CA GLN A 63 20.17 -11.70 -6.49
C GLN A 63 21.63 -11.21 -6.44
N ALA A 64 21.99 -10.42 -5.42
CA ALA A 64 23.35 -9.89 -5.27
C ALA A 64 24.36 -11.00 -4.96
N THR A 65 23.98 -12.00 -4.15
CA THR A 65 24.83 -13.17 -3.86
C THR A 65 24.98 -14.13 -5.05
N SER A 66 24.02 -14.12 -5.98
CA SER A 66 23.98 -15.05 -7.12
C SER A 66 24.60 -14.50 -8.41
N ALA A 67 25.06 -13.24 -8.41
CA ALA A 67 25.72 -12.63 -9.56
C ALA A 67 27.22 -12.99 -9.56
N PRO A 68 27.76 -13.65 -10.62
CA PRO A 68 29.20 -13.74 -10.79
C PRO A 68 29.74 -12.34 -11.10
N GLY A 69 30.77 -11.93 -10.34
CA GLY A 69 31.51 -10.68 -10.55
C GLY A 69 32.29 -10.65 -11.86
#